data_AF-A0AAW2XY38-F1
#
_entry.id   AF-A0AAW2XY38-F1
#
_cell.length_a   1.000
_cell.length_b   1.000
_cell.length_c   1.000
_cell.angle_alpha   90.00
_cell.angle_beta   90.00
_cell.angle_gamma   90.00
#
_symmetry.space_group_name_H-M   'P 1'
#
loop_
_entity.id
_entity.type
_entity.pdbx_description
1 polymer ?
#
loop_
_entity_poly.entity_id
_entity_poly.type
_entity_poly.pdbx_seq_one_letter_code
_entity_poly.pdbx_strand_id
1 'polypeptide(L)'
;MDFSELEGIEGLRWSWHSWPISKPEVASLVVPLSIMCTPLTPFSELPILPYEPVNCSQCAAVLNPYSRVDYVSKIWGCSFCYRKNPFPRSYAHINENNIPAELFPTYSTVEYHLGTGPASGLASGLVRSPSGLSGLRSNSSSFSNMSAYSGSGSGLDWAGVGVTVGPAFVFVVDGCSSPEELEALKRELLHTITRLPENALVGLVVFDAMVKVYDLGFTECLKVVVFMASVSFSLNRYNMFKDIEFTIEMLVE
;
A
#
# COMPACT_ATOMS: atom_id res chain seq x y z
N MET A 1 18.17 17.46 21.03
CA MET A 1 17.42 16.27 20.61
C MET A 1 18.43 15.16 20.40
N ASP A 2 18.26 14.04 21.08
CA ASP A 2 19.11 12.87 20.86
C ASP A 2 18.64 12.08 19.61
N PHE A 3 19.40 11.06 19.20
CA PHE A 3 19.05 10.31 17.98
C PHE A 3 17.82 9.41 18.16
N SER A 4 17.51 9.01 19.40
CA SER A 4 16.34 8.18 19.71
C SER A 4 15.05 9.00 19.69
N GLU A 5 15.10 10.24 20.15
CA GLU A 5 14.03 11.22 20.00
C GLU A 5 13.75 11.52 18.52
N LEU A 6 14.80 11.67 17.69
CA LEU A 6 14.64 11.86 16.24
C LEU A 6 14.00 10.63 15.56
N GLU A 7 14.45 9.42 15.90
CA GLU A 7 13.85 8.18 15.41
C GLU A 7 12.38 8.07 15.83
N GLY A 8 12.05 8.48 17.05
CA GLY A 8 10.67 8.52 17.55
C GLY A 8 9.75 9.50 16.83
N ILE A 9 10.30 10.54 16.18
CA ILE A 9 9.53 11.56 15.45
C ILE A 9 9.43 11.24 13.96
N GLU A 10 10.52 10.75 13.36
CA GLU A 10 10.57 10.55 11.90
C GLU A 10 10.36 9.08 11.50
N GLY A 11 10.55 8.13 12.41
CA GLY A 11 10.59 6.70 12.09
C GLY A 11 11.83 6.32 11.24
N LEU A 12 12.87 7.17 11.28
CA LEU A 12 14.09 7.05 10.49
C LEU A 12 15.31 6.93 11.39
N ARG A 13 16.16 5.96 11.09
CA ARG A 13 17.47 5.82 11.72
C ARG A 13 18.57 5.76 10.69
N TRP A 14 19.45 6.74 10.74
CA TRP A 14 20.54 6.92 9.80
C TRP A 14 21.83 6.29 10.35
N SER A 15 22.64 5.67 9.49
CA SER A 15 23.99 5.27 9.87
C SER A 15 24.91 6.49 10.09
N TRP A 16 24.64 7.58 9.37
CA TRP A 16 25.36 8.85 9.46
C TRP A 16 24.38 10.03 9.35
N HIS A 17 24.37 10.90 10.36
CA HIS A 17 23.59 12.17 10.35
C HIS A 17 24.34 13.34 9.70
N SER A 18 25.63 13.16 9.39
CA SER A 18 26.43 14.10 8.62
C SER A 18 27.03 13.36 7.43
N TRP A 19 26.75 13.86 6.23
CA TRP A 19 27.14 13.16 5.01
C TRP A 19 28.51 13.65 4.53
N PRO A 20 29.37 12.75 4.04
CA PRO A 20 30.58 13.15 3.32
C PRO A 20 30.20 13.97 2.07
N ILE A 21 31.00 14.98 1.76
CA ILE A 21 30.74 15.90 0.65
C ILE A 21 31.42 15.47 -0.65
N SER A 22 32.30 14.48 -0.59
CA SER A 22 33.06 14.00 -1.74
C SER A 22 32.97 12.48 -1.93
N LYS A 23 33.02 12.04 -3.19
CA LYS A 23 33.05 10.60 -3.54
C LYS A 23 34.18 9.80 -2.87
N PRO A 24 35.44 10.28 -2.77
CA PRO A 24 36.49 9.51 -2.10
C PRO A 24 36.21 9.32 -0.60
N GLU A 25 35.66 10.33 0.08
CA GLU A 25 35.25 10.19 1.49
C GLU A 25 34.14 9.15 1.64
N VAL A 26 33.12 9.17 0.76
CA VAL A 26 32.07 8.13 0.72
C VAL A 26 32.68 6.74 0.58
N ALA A 27 33.66 6.56 -0.32
CA ALA A 27 34.31 5.27 -0.55
C ALA A 27 35.18 4.81 0.63
N SER A 28 35.60 5.74 1.49
CA SER A 28 36.38 5.43 2.71
C SER A 28 35.52 5.02 3.91
N LEU A 29 34.19 5.17 3.82
CA LEU A 29 33.29 4.80 4.90
C LEU A 29 33.26 3.28 5.10
N VAL A 30 33.63 2.83 6.30
CA VAL A 30 33.53 1.42 6.70
C VAL A 30 32.06 0.97 6.81
N VAL A 31 31.20 1.85 7.33
CA VAL A 31 29.75 1.65 7.39
C VAL A 31 29.11 2.47 6.26
N PRO A 32 28.34 1.87 5.36
CA PRO A 32 27.75 2.60 4.23
C PRO A 32 26.74 3.66 4.72
N LEU A 33 26.51 4.68 3.88
CA LEU A 33 25.36 5.57 4.03
C LEU A 33 24.09 4.75 3.83
N SER A 34 23.34 4.55 4.91
CA SER A 34 22.13 3.73 4.94
C SER A 34 21.12 4.32 5.90
N ILE A 35 19.87 3.91 5.70
CA ILE A 35 18.74 4.31 6.52
C ILE A 35 17.90 3.07 6.83
N MET A 36 17.50 2.94 8.09
CA MET A 36 16.42 2.06 8.50
C MET A 36 15.16 2.91 8.61
N CYS A 37 14.14 2.57 7.83
CA CYS A 37 12.89 3.30 7.76
C CYS A 37 11.76 2.39 8.21
N THR A 38 10.89 2.91 9.06
CA THR A 38 9.66 2.26 9.50
C THR A 38 8.48 3.10 9.01
N PRO A 39 7.97 2.85 7.78
CA PRO A 39 6.99 3.73 7.13
C PRO A 39 5.68 3.86 7.89
N LEU A 40 5.25 2.80 8.57
CA LEU A 40 4.02 2.74 9.38
C LEU A 40 4.34 2.86 10.88
N THR A 41 5.33 3.70 11.23
CA THR A 41 5.64 3.96 12.64
C THR A 41 4.41 4.57 13.33
N PRO A 42 3.97 4.04 14.47
CA PRO A 42 2.86 4.62 15.21
C PRO A 42 3.33 5.91 15.90
N PHE A 43 2.95 7.07 15.36
CA PHE A 43 3.19 8.37 15.99
C PHE A 43 1.96 8.81 16.77
N SER A 44 2.16 9.47 17.91
CA SER A 44 1.05 9.97 18.74
C SER A 44 0.23 11.08 18.07
N GLU A 45 0.85 11.85 17.16
CA GLU A 45 0.24 12.99 16.47
C GLU A 45 0.65 13.01 14.98
N LEU A 46 0.38 11.93 14.24
CA LEU A 46 0.61 11.92 12.78
C LEU A 46 -0.43 12.83 12.10
N PRO A 47 -0.03 13.93 11.43
CA PRO A 47 -0.97 14.76 10.69
C PRO A 47 -1.52 14.02 9.48
N ILE A 48 -2.83 13.80 9.47
CA ILE A 48 -3.57 13.21 8.35
C ILE A 48 -4.19 14.34 7.53
N LEU A 49 -3.82 14.41 6.25
CA LEU A 49 -4.23 15.44 5.31
C LEU A 49 -5.40 14.93 4.46
N PRO A 50 -6.59 15.56 4.51
CA PRO A 50 -7.80 15.07 3.85
C PRO A 50 -7.88 15.48 2.36
N TYR A 51 -6.75 15.44 1.66
CA TYR A 51 -6.65 15.85 0.26
C TYR A 51 -5.49 15.14 -0.43
N GLU A 52 -5.49 15.18 -1.76
CA GLU A 52 -4.46 14.58 -2.61
C GLU A 52 -3.10 15.30 -2.48
N PRO A 53 -1.98 14.56 -2.53
CA PRO A 53 -0.65 15.15 -2.52
C PRO A 53 -0.40 16.02 -3.77
N VAL A 54 0.36 17.10 -3.59
CA VAL A 54 0.82 17.94 -4.71
C VAL A 54 2.13 17.39 -5.26
N ASN A 55 2.10 16.77 -6.44
CA ASN A 55 3.29 16.15 -7.04
C ASN A 55 4.03 17.07 -8.03
N CYS A 56 5.35 16.91 -8.10
CA CYS A 56 6.20 17.53 -9.11
C CYS A 56 5.90 16.95 -10.50
N SER A 57 5.72 17.81 -11.50
CA SER A 57 5.43 17.43 -12.90
C SER A 57 6.57 16.68 -13.62
N GLN A 58 7.76 16.57 -13.02
CA GLN A 58 8.91 15.89 -13.61
C GLN A 58 9.22 14.54 -12.95
N CYS A 59 9.41 14.56 -11.64
CA CYS A 59 9.93 13.43 -10.88
C CYS A 59 8.89 12.83 -9.93
N ALA A 60 7.65 13.33 -9.95
CA ALA A 60 6.55 12.92 -9.08
C ALA A 60 6.79 13.11 -7.57
N ALA A 61 7.91 13.69 -7.15
CA ALA A 61 8.17 14.02 -5.75
C ALA A 61 7.07 14.92 -5.19
N VAL A 62 6.62 14.59 -3.98
CA VAL A 62 5.53 15.29 -3.29
C VAL A 62 6.05 16.60 -2.69
N LEU A 63 5.21 17.63 -2.68
CA LEU A 63 5.43 18.88 -1.96
C LEU A 63 5.78 18.59 -0.50
N ASN A 64 6.80 19.26 0.03
CA ASN A 64 7.33 19.02 1.37
C ASN A 64 7.95 20.30 1.92
N PRO A 65 8.23 20.40 3.24
CA PRO A 65 8.72 21.63 3.86
C PRO A 65 10.05 22.17 3.30
N TYR A 66 10.83 21.31 2.62
CA TYR A 66 12.10 21.69 2.00
C TYR A 66 11.93 22.29 0.59
N SER A 67 10.70 22.37 0.07
CA SER A 67 10.40 22.98 -1.22
C SER A 67 10.47 24.51 -1.14
N ARG A 68 11.04 25.15 -2.16
CA ARG A 68 11.14 26.61 -2.21
C ARG A 68 9.87 27.21 -2.78
N VAL A 69 9.17 28.04 -2.01
CA VAL A 69 7.89 28.61 -2.43
C VAL A 69 8.02 30.08 -2.80
N ASP A 70 7.46 30.45 -3.95
CA ASP A 70 7.23 31.83 -4.36
C ASP A 70 5.72 32.13 -4.23
N TYR A 71 5.38 32.87 -3.17
CA TYR A 71 3.99 33.24 -2.86
C TYR A 71 3.41 34.28 -3.81
N VAL A 72 4.24 35.04 -4.53
CA VAL A 72 3.78 36.08 -5.46
C VAL A 72 3.35 35.42 -6.77
N SER A 73 4.22 34.58 -7.34
CA SER A 73 3.93 33.89 -8.59
C SER A 73 3.12 32.60 -8.42
N LYS A 74 2.89 32.15 -7.18
CA LYS A 74 2.18 30.90 -6.83
C LYS A 74 2.86 29.69 -7.46
N ILE A 75 4.17 29.63 -7.34
CA ILE A 75 5.03 28.56 -7.88
C ILE A 75 5.86 27.97 -6.74
N TRP A 76 6.12 26.67 -6.79
CA TRP A 76 7.07 26.01 -5.91
C TRP A 76 8.18 25.31 -6.70
N GLY A 77 9.40 25.35 -6.16
CA GLY A 77 10.55 24.61 -6.64
C GLY A 77 10.68 23.27 -5.93
N CYS A 78 10.69 22.19 -6.70
CA CYS A 78 10.88 20.84 -6.17
C CYS A 78 12.26 20.68 -5.49
N SER A 79 12.29 20.13 -4.28
CA SER A 79 13.53 19.91 -3.51
C SER A 79 14.48 18.87 -4.12
N PHE A 80 14.00 18.04 -5.06
CA PHE A 80 14.80 16.99 -5.69
C PHE A 80 15.33 17.39 -7.08
N CYS A 81 14.45 17.80 -8.00
CA CYS A 81 14.84 18.10 -9.38
C CYS A 81 14.92 19.60 -9.70
N TYR A 82 14.62 20.48 -8.74
CA TYR A 82 14.60 21.94 -8.88
C TYR A 82 13.62 22.49 -9.93
N ARG A 83 12.75 21.64 -10.51
CA ARG A 83 11.69 22.11 -11.41
C ARG A 83 10.72 23.03 -10.65
N LYS A 84 10.38 24.13 -11.30
CA LYS A 84 9.30 25.03 -10.90
C LYS A 84 7.95 24.46 -11.32
N ASN A 85 7.04 24.31 -10.38
CA ASN A 85 5.69 23.80 -10.61
C ASN A 85 4.67 24.85 -10.12
N PRO A 86 3.61 25.14 -10.89
CA PRO A 86 2.53 25.99 -10.40
C PRO A 86 1.74 25.27 -9.31
N PHE A 87 1.21 26.02 -8.34
CA PHE A 87 0.28 25.44 -7.38
C PHE A 87 -1.09 25.11 -8.01
N PRO A 88 -1.79 24.08 -7.51
CA PRO A 88 -3.19 23.85 -7.86
C PRO A 88 -4.10 25.02 -7.44
N ARG A 89 -5.30 25.09 -8.02
CA ARG A 89 -6.29 26.14 -7.71
C ARG A 89 -6.72 26.17 -6.24
N SER A 90 -6.70 25.02 -5.56
CA SER A 90 -7.00 24.92 -4.12
C SER A 90 -6.04 25.73 -3.24
N TYR A 91 -4.84 26.06 -3.74
CA TYR A 91 -3.81 26.81 -3.03
C TYR A 91 -3.80 28.29 -3.45
N ALA A 92 -4.86 28.80 -4.10
CA ALA A 92 -4.92 30.18 -4.58
C ALA A 92 -4.64 31.24 -3.48
N HIS A 93 -5.00 30.92 -2.23
CA HIS A 93 -4.85 31.80 -1.07
C HIS A 93 -3.52 31.61 -0.30
N ILE A 94 -2.60 30.78 -0.79
CA ILE A 94 -1.33 30.51 -0.12
C ILE A 94 -0.52 31.81 0.05
N ASN A 95 0.01 32.07 1.23
CA ASN A 95 0.90 33.19 1.52
C ASN A 95 1.77 32.87 2.75
N GLU A 96 2.69 33.77 3.13
CA GLU A 96 3.61 33.55 4.26
C GLU A 96 2.89 33.25 5.58
N ASN A 97 1.68 33.80 5.80
CA ASN A 97 0.89 33.58 7.00
C ASN A 97 -0.16 32.45 6.85
N ASN A 98 -0.31 31.92 5.64
CA ASN A 98 -1.31 30.91 5.30
C ASN A 98 -0.66 29.86 4.41
N ILE A 99 0.14 29.00 5.05
CA ILE A 99 0.81 27.89 4.39
C ILE A 99 0.00 26.59 4.55
N PRO A 100 -0.04 25.73 3.52
CA PRO A 100 -0.64 24.41 3.60
C PRO A 100 0.14 23.52 4.58
N ALA A 101 -0.52 22.47 5.07
CA ALA A 101 0.02 21.63 6.11
C ALA A 101 1.33 20.93 5.71
N GLU A 102 1.49 20.55 4.44
CA GLU A 102 2.70 19.94 3.90
C GLU A 102 3.95 20.84 4.00
N LEU A 103 3.77 22.13 4.23
CA LEU A 103 4.85 23.10 4.32
C LEU A 103 5.16 23.50 5.76
N PHE A 104 4.44 22.99 6.76
CA PHE A 104 4.80 23.22 8.15
C PHE A 104 6.15 22.54 8.45
N PRO A 105 7.15 23.26 8.98
CA PRO A 105 8.46 22.68 9.28
C PRO A 105 8.41 21.53 10.30
N THR A 106 7.37 21.50 11.14
CA THR A 106 7.12 20.44 12.11
C THR A 106 6.49 19.19 11.50
N TYR A 107 5.98 19.27 10.26
CA TYR A 107 5.32 18.17 9.56
C TYR A 107 6.34 17.49 8.63
N SER A 108 7.36 16.87 9.23
CA SER A 108 8.36 16.09 8.49
C SER A 108 7.78 14.81 7.88
N THR A 109 6.79 14.21 8.56
CA THR A 109 6.03 13.05 8.13
C THR A 109 4.53 13.38 8.18
N VAL A 110 3.81 13.10 7.10
CA VAL A 110 2.36 13.30 6.98
C VAL A 110 1.74 12.10 6.26
N GLU A 111 0.47 11.84 6.54
CA GLU A 111 -0.32 10.84 5.81
C GLU A 111 -1.39 11.54 4.97
N TYR A 112 -1.64 11.05 3.77
CA TYR A 112 -2.68 11.60 2.88
C TYR A 112 -3.86 10.64 2.84
N HIS A 113 -5.06 11.13 3.12
CA HIS A 113 -6.29 10.41 2.86
C HIS A 113 -6.76 10.69 1.45
N LEU A 114 -6.47 9.77 0.55
CA LEU A 114 -7.03 9.77 -0.80
C LEU A 114 -8.50 9.38 -0.67
N GLY A 115 -9.39 10.32 -0.96
CA GLY A 115 -10.83 10.08 -0.81
C GLY A 115 -11.25 8.86 -1.64
N THR A 116 -11.77 7.83 -0.98
CA THR A 116 -12.52 6.73 -1.61
C THR A 116 -13.90 7.22 -2.06
N GLY A 117 -13.92 8.25 -2.91
CA GLY A 117 -15.14 8.74 -3.55
C GLY A 117 -15.43 7.93 -4.83
N PRO A 118 -16.69 7.67 -5.19
CA PRO A 118 -17.02 7.09 -6.48
C PRO A 118 -16.63 8.09 -7.57
N ALA A 119 -15.57 7.78 -8.32
CA ALA A 119 -15.14 8.43 -9.57
C ALA A 119 -15.74 9.84 -9.83
N SER A 120 -15.34 10.84 -9.05
CA SER A 120 -15.74 12.21 -9.31
C SER A 120 -14.83 12.83 -10.37
N GLY A 121 -15.32 12.83 -11.61
CA GLY A 121 -15.06 13.92 -12.55
C GLY A 121 -14.05 13.64 -13.67
N LEU A 122 -14.59 13.15 -14.79
CA LEU A 122 -14.02 13.31 -16.12
C LEU A 122 -13.80 14.80 -16.48
N ALA A 123 -12.83 14.98 -17.39
CA ALA A 123 -12.43 16.17 -18.16
C ALA A 123 -11.33 17.05 -17.49
N SER A 124 -10.11 17.14 -18.04
CA SER A 124 -9.87 17.58 -19.42
C SER A 124 -8.43 17.30 -19.88
N GLY A 125 -8.27 16.81 -21.13
CA GLY A 125 -7.11 17.17 -21.95
C GLY A 125 -6.03 16.10 -22.18
N LEU A 126 -6.38 14.95 -22.76
CA LEU A 126 -5.41 14.15 -23.52
C LEU A 126 -5.02 14.93 -24.79
N VAL A 127 -3.88 15.63 -24.74
CA VAL A 127 -3.12 15.97 -25.96
C VAL A 127 -1.91 15.06 -25.99
N ARG A 128 -2.03 14.02 -26.81
CA ARG A 128 -0.97 13.10 -27.17
C ARG A 128 -0.09 13.78 -28.22
N SER A 129 1.20 13.88 -27.97
CA SER A 129 2.20 14.02 -29.04
C SER A 129 3.46 13.22 -28.70
N PRO A 130 4.06 12.51 -29.67
CA PRO A 130 5.09 11.51 -29.43
C PRO A 130 6.49 12.07 -29.66
N SER A 131 7.44 11.76 -28.77
CA SER A 131 8.86 11.57 -29.11
C SER A 131 9.73 11.40 -27.85
N GLY A 132 10.74 10.52 -27.96
CA GLY A 132 11.96 10.65 -27.16
C GLY A 132 12.16 9.64 -26.04
N LEU A 133 12.63 8.45 -26.41
CA LEU A 133 13.28 7.47 -25.56
C LEU A 133 14.51 8.08 -24.85
N SER A 134 14.67 7.87 -23.54
CA SER A 134 15.98 7.80 -22.84
C SER A 134 15.75 7.36 -21.39
N GLY A 135 16.09 6.11 -21.08
CA GLY A 135 15.97 5.55 -19.74
C GLY A 135 17.11 5.97 -18.82
N LEU A 136 16.81 5.99 -17.52
CA LEU A 136 17.80 5.76 -16.46
C LEU A 136 17.16 4.86 -15.41
N ARG A 137 17.81 3.70 -15.23
CA ARG A 137 17.51 2.68 -14.23
C ARG A 137 17.96 3.20 -12.87
N SER A 138 17.06 3.19 -11.89
CA SER A 138 17.43 3.27 -10.48
C SER A 138 17.08 1.93 -9.84
N ASN A 139 18.11 1.22 -9.39
CA ASN A 139 17.97 0.02 -8.57
C ASN A 139 17.76 0.47 -7.13
N SER A 140 16.51 0.42 -6.68
CA SER A 140 16.13 0.43 -5.27
C SER A 140 15.16 -0.72 -5.07
N SER A 141 15.64 -1.82 -4.49
CA SER A 141 14.80 -2.91 -4.03
C SER A 141 14.13 -2.49 -2.73
N SER A 142 13.09 -1.67 -2.85
CA SER A 142 12.16 -1.40 -1.77
C SER A 142 11.03 -2.42 -1.89
N PHE A 143 11.00 -3.39 -0.99
CA PHE A 143 9.88 -4.31 -0.80
C PHE A 143 8.78 -3.57 -0.03
N SER A 144 8.10 -2.68 -0.76
CA SER A 144 6.87 -2.03 -0.31
C SER A 144 5.88 -2.07 -1.46
N ASN A 145 5.50 -3.28 -1.88
CA ASN A 145 4.45 -3.48 -2.87
C ASN A 145 3.36 -4.38 -2.27
N MET A 146 2.68 -3.86 -1.25
CA MET A 146 1.26 -4.18 -1.07
C MET A 146 0.47 -3.04 -1.68
N SER A 147 0.56 -2.90 -3.00
CA SER A 147 -0.48 -2.20 -3.73
C SER A 147 -1.74 -3.03 -3.55
N ALA A 148 -2.75 -2.45 -2.90
CA ALA A 148 -4.11 -2.96 -2.96
C ALA A 148 -4.43 -3.19 -4.43
N TYR A 149 -4.53 -4.46 -4.82
CA TYR A 149 -4.99 -4.83 -6.14
C TYR A 149 -6.48 -4.44 -6.19
N SER A 150 -6.76 -3.20 -6.58
CA SER A 150 -8.01 -2.91 -7.26
C SER A 150 -7.91 -3.58 -8.62
N GLY A 151 -8.10 -4.89 -8.63
CA GLY A 151 -8.19 -5.67 -9.84
C GLY A 151 -9.43 -5.19 -10.57
N SER A 152 -9.23 -4.41 -11.63
CA SER A 152 -10.22 -4.22 -12.69
C SER A 152 -10.41 -5.55 -13.43
N GLY A 153 -10.97 -6.53 -12.72
CA GLY A 153 -11.45 -7.78 -13.28
C GLY A 153 -12.83 -7.52 -13.86
N SER A 154 -12.88 -7.27 -15.16
CA SER A 154 -14.11 -7.28 -15.93
C SER A 154 -14.87 -8.59 -15.74
N GLY A 155 -16.08 -8.51 -15.20
CA GLY A 155 -17.10 -9.55 -15.28
C GLY A 155 -17.71 -9.94 -13.94
N LEU A 156 -18.66 -9.13 -13.45
CA LEU A 156 -19.96 -9.51 -12.88
C LEU A 156 -20.67 -8.22 -12.43
N ASP A 157 -21.70 -7.85 -13.18
CA ASP A 157 -22.47 -6.62 -13.03
C ASP A 157 -23.40 -6.69 -11.81
N TRP A 158 -22.90 -6.39 -10.61
CA TRP A 158 -23.77 -6.03 -9.48
C TRP A 158 -23.95 -4.52 -9.47
N ALA A 159 -25.06 -4.07 -10.05
CA ALA A 159 -25.40 -2.67 -10.19
C ALA A 159 -25.48 -1.94 -8.83
N GLY A 160 -24.72 -0.85 -8.70
CA GLY A 160 -25.18 0.32 -7.92
C GLY A 160 -24.75 0.45 -6.46
N VAL A 161 -23.90 -0.41 -5.91
CA VAL A 161 -23.31 -0.22 -4.57
C VAL A 161 -21.79 -0.36 -4.70
N GLY A 162 -21.04 0.69 -4.37
CA GLY A 162 -19.58 0.65 -4.33
C GLY A 162 -19.10 -0.25 -3.20
N VAL A 163 -19.19 -1.57 -3.37
CA VAL A 163 -18.67 -2.54 -2.42
C VAL A 163 -17.15 -2.51 -2.51
N THR A 164 -16.52 -1.84 -1.55
CA THR A 164 -15.10 -2.03 -1.29
C THR A 164 -14.90 -3.47 -0.85
N VAL A 165 -14.37 -4.32 -1.73
CA VAL A 165 -14.02 -5.70 -1.38
C VAL A 165 -13.02 -5.65 -0.23
N GLY A 166 -13.38 -6.25 0.91
CA GLY A 166 -12.54 -6.24 2.10
C GLY A 166 -11.28 -7.09 1.93
N PRO A 167 -10.38 -7.06 2.92
CA PRO A 167 -9.16 -7.86 2.88
C PRO A 167 -9.46 -9.35 2.75
N ALA A 168 -8.66 -10.07 1.96
CA ALA A 168 -8.76 -11.51 1.81
C ALA A 168 -7.75 -12.23 2.70
N PHE A 169 -8.21 -13.20 3.47
CA PHE A 169 -7.43 -14.09 4.31
C PHE A 169 -7.58 -15.53 3.83
N VAL A 170 -6.47 -16.20 3.52
CA VAL A 170 -6.48 -17.61 3.13
C VAL A 170 -5.75 -18.41 4.20
N PHE A 171 -6.49 -19.27 4.89
CA PHE A 171 -5.92 -20.20 5.86
C PHE A 171 -5.45 -21.46 5.14
N VAL A 172 -4.14 -21.69 5.16
CA VAL A 172 -3.52 -22.90 4.58
C VAL A 172 -3.05 -23.77 5.73
N VAL A 173 -3.71 -24.92 5.91
CA VAL A 173 -3.55 -25.80 7.07
C VAL A 173 -2.92 -27.13 6.66
N ASP A 174 -1.88 -27.55 7.38
CA ASP A 174 -1.33 -28.90 7.27
C ASP A 174 -2.24 -29.89 8.00
N GLY A 175 -2.77 -30.86 7.26
CA GLY A 175 -3.61 -31.94 7.80
C GLY A 175 -2.82 -33.15 8.29
N CYS A 176 -1.50 -33.20 8.11
CA CYS A 176 -0.64 -34.30 8.55
C CYS A 176 -0.14 -34.18 10.00
N SER A 177 -0.55 -33.13 10.73
CA SER A 177 -0.18 -32.92 12.13
C SER A 177 -0.90 -33.87 13.09
N SER A 178 -0.41 -33.95 14.33
CA SER A 178 -1.07 -34.74 15.38
C SER A 178 -2.48 -34.20 15.69
N PRO A 179 -3.44 -35.05 16.12
CA PRO A 179 -4.79 -34.60 16.39
C PRO A 179 -4.86 -33.56 17.53
N GLU A 180 -3.95 -33.62 18.50
CA GLU A 180 -3.86 -32.63 19.57
C GLU A 180 -3.45 -31.24 19.04
N GLU A 181 -2.50 -31.18 18.12
CA GLU A 181 -2.08 -29.95 17.44
C GLU A 181 -3.19 -29.40 16.54
N LEU A 182 -3.90 -30.27 15.81
CA LEU A 182 -4.98 -29.86 14.93
C LEU A 182 -6.16 -29.27 15.73
N GLU A 183 -6.51 -29.85 16.88
CA GLU A 183 -7.54 -29.30 17.78
C GLU A 183 -7.11 -27.99 18.44
N ALA A 184 -5.81 -27.82 18.74
CA ALA A 184 -5.28 -26.52 19.18
C ALA A 184 -5.36 -25.49 18.04
N LEU A 185 -4.94 -25.84 16.82
CA LEU A 185 -4.98 -24.97 15.65
C LEU A 185 -6.40 -24.55 15.30
N LYS A 186 -7.35 -25.49 15.34
CA LYS A 186 -8.77 -25.22 15.08
C LYS A 186 -9.32 -24.15 16.03
N ARG A 187 -8.97 -24.21 17.32
CA ARG A 187 -9.37 -23.20 18.30
C ARG A 187 -8.78 -21.82 18.00
N GLU A 188 -7.49 -21.77 17.62
CA GLU A 188 -6.83 -20.50 17.26
C GLU A 188 -7.34 -19.92 15.93
N LEU A 189 -7.66 -20.75 14.95
CA LEU A 189 -8.26 -20.31 13.69
C LEU A 189 -9.63 -19.69 13.94
N LEU A 190 -10.49 -20.33 14.73
CA LEU A 190 -11.79 -19.79 15.12
C LEU A 190 -11.64 -18.45 15.85
N HIS A 191 -10.71 -18.37 16.81
CA HIS A 191 -10.41 -17.13 17.52
C HIS A 191 -9.94 -16.01 16.57
N THR A 192 -9.10 -16.34 15.58
CA THR A 192 -8.63 -15.37 14.58
C THR A 192 -9.77 -14.88 13.70
N ILE A 193 -10.66 -15.78 13.24
CA ILE A 193 -11.82 -15.45 12.41
C ILE A 193 -12.74 -14.45 13.13
N THR A 194 -12.94 -14.59 14.45
CA THR A 194 -13.76 -13.63 15.23
C THR A 194 -13.17 -12.22 15.32
N ARG A 195 -11.88 -12.04 14.97
CA ARG A 195 -11.19 -10.75 14.97
C ARG A 195 -11.10 -10.13 13.57
N LEU A 196 -11.52 -10.84 12.54
CA LEU A 196 -11.49 -10.33 11.17
C LEU A 196 -12.59 -9.28 10.97
N PRO A 197 -12.37 -8.29 10.08
CA PRO A 197 -13.42 -7.38 9.64
C PRO A 197 -14.61 -8.14 9.03
N GLU A 198 -15.83 -7.63 9.21
CA GLU A 198 -17.06 -8.27 8.70
C GLU A 198 -17.07 -8.41 7.17
N ASN A 199 -16.41 -7.50 6.45
CA ASN A 199 -16.29 -7.53 5.00
C ASN A 199 -15.09 -8.34 4.49
N ALA A 200 -14.38 -9.04 5.38
CA ALA A 200 -13.22 -9.83 5.00
C ALA A 200 -13.62 -11.08 4.21
N LEU A 201 -12.88 -11.37 3.15
CA LEU A 201 -13.01 -12.62 2.43
C LEU A 201 -12.15 -13.69 3.11
N VAL A 202 -12.70 -14.88 3.33
CA VAL A 202 -11.98 -16.00 3.97
C VAL A 202 -11.99 -17.21 3.05
N GLY A 203 -10.81 -17.80 2.85
CA GLY A 203 -10.64 -19.07 2.17
C GLY A 203 -9.95 -20.10 3.07
N LEU A 204 -10.29 -21.37 2.91
CA LEU A 204 -9.66 -22.48 3.63
C LEU A 204 -9.10 -23.51 2.66
N VAL A 205 -7.82 -23.82 2.82
CA VAL A 205 -7.10 -24.86 2.09
C VAL A 205 -6.44 -25.79 3.10
N VAL A 206 -6.74 -27.08 3.03
CA VAL A 206 -6.11 -28.10 3.85
C VAL A 206 -5.26 -28.99 2.96
N PHE A 207 -3.98 -29.18 3.29
CA PHE A 207 -3.11 -30.06 2.53
C PHE A 207 -2.64 -31.24 3.39
N ASP A 208 -2.69 -32.42 2.81
CA ASP A 208 -2.14 -33.66 3.37
C ASP A 208 -1.42 -34.45 2.25
N ALA A 209 -1.82 -35.70 1.99
CA ALA A 209 -1.47 -36.39 0.76
C ALA A 209 -2.10 -35.73 -0.49
N MET A 210 -3.21 -35.02 -0.31
CA MET A 210 -3.95 -34.29 -1.32
C MET A 210 -4.18 -32.84 -0.84
N VAL A 211 -4.44 -31.93 -1.77
CA VAL A 211 -4.81 -30.54 -1.43
C VAL A 211 -6.32 -30.40 -1.55
N LYS A 212 -6.98 -29.97 -0.48
CA LYS A 212 -8.42 -29.79 -0.37
C LYS A 212 -8.73 -28.31 -0.27
N VAL A 213 -9.46 -27.77 -1.24
CA VAL A 213 -9.94 -26.37 -1.24
C VAL A 213 -11.42 -26.39 -0.90
N TYR A 214 -11.78 -25.75 0.21
CA TYR A 214 -13.16 -25.72 0.71
C TYR A 214 -13.92 -24.56 0.10
N ASP A 215 -15.12 -24.83 -0.40
CA ASP A 215 -16.09 -23.83 -0.83
C ASP A 215 -16.99 -23.49 0.38
N LEU A 216 -16.69 -22.35 1.02
CA LEU A 216 -17.36 -21.93 2.26
C LEU A 216 -18.71 -21.25 2.01
N GLY A 217 -18.99 -20.82 0.78
CA GLY A 217 -20.22 -20.10 0.43
C GLY A 217 -21.40 -21.02 0.11
N PHE A 218 -21.16 -22.33 -0.04
CA PHE A 218 -22.21 -23.29 -0.34
C PHE A 218 -22.83 -23.84 0.96
N THR A 219 -24.02 -23.34 1.33
CA THR A 219 -24.69 -23.68 2.59
C THR A 219 -25.52 -24.97 2.53
N GLU A 220 -25.81 -25.50 1.33
CA GLU A 220 -26.57 -26.74 1.17
C GLU A 220 -25.74 -27.98 1.55
N CYS A 221 -24.43 -27.98 1.25
CA CYS A 221 -23.51 -29.03 1.69
C CYS A 221 -22.04 -28.58 1.64
N LEU A 222 -21.14 -29.33 2.27
CA LEU A 222 -19.71 -29.06 2.21
C LEU A 222 -19.15 -29.47 0.83
N LYS A 223 -18.89 -28.48 -0.03
CA LYS A 223 -18.24 -28.69 -1.33
C LYS A 223 -16.73 -28.50 -1.20
N VAL A 224 -15.98 -29.50 -1.64
CA VAL A 224 -14.50 -29.53 -1.56
C VAL A 224 -13.93 -29.93 -2.90
N VAL A 225 -12.99 -29.12 -3.41
CA VAL A 225 -12.21 -29.43 -4.61
C VAL A 225 -10.90 -30.06 -4.17
N VAL A 226 -10.61 -31.28 -4.65
CA VAL A 226 -9.44 -32.05 -4.25
C VAL A 226 -8.44 -32.14 -5.40
N PHE A 227 -7.18 -31.82 -5.12
CA PHE A 227 -6.07 -31.87 -6.05
C PHE A 227 -5.01 -32.87 -5.59
N MET A 228 -4.34 -33.49 -6.55
CA MET A 228 -3.21 -34.38 -6.30
C MET A 228 -1.91 -33.57 -6.29
N ALA A 229 -1.13 -33.66 -5.21
CA ALA A 229 0.02 -32.80 -4.95
C ALA A 229 1.22 -33.01 -5.90
N SER A 230 1.24 -34.07 -6.70
CA SER A 230 2.36 -34.41 -7.59
C SER A 230 2.40 -33.63 -8.91
N VAL A 231 1.42 -32.76 -9.18
CA VAL A 231 1.33 -32.01 -10.44
C VAL A 231 1.47 -30.51 -10.17
N SER A 232 2.50 -29.88 -10.73
CA SER A 232 2.62 -28.42 -10.76
C SER A 232 1.58 -27.83 -11.71
N PHE A 233 0.69 -26.97 -11.22
CA PHE A 233 -0.33 -26.30 -12.03
C PHE A 233 0.15 -24.91 -12.49
N SER A 234 -0.07 -24.59 -13.77
CA SER A 234 0.25 -23.28 -14.36
C SER A 234 -0.97 -22.35 -14.41
N LEU A 235 -0.73 -21.03 -14.38
CA LEU A 235 -1.75 -19.97 -14.29
C LEU A 235 -2.90 -20.11 -15.31
N ASN A 236 -2.64 -20.70 -16.48
CA ASN A 236 -3.62 -20.84 -17.57
C ASN A 236 -4.76 -21.82 -17.26
N ARG A 237 -4.62 -22.73 -16.29
CA ARG A 237 -5.72 -23.62 -15.85
C ARG A 237 -6.61 -22.99 -14.79
N TYR A 238 -6.31 -21.77 -14.31
CA TYR A 238 -7.07 -21.12 -13.25
C TYR A 238 -8.36 -20.39 -13.72
N ASN A 239 -8.55 -20.21 -15.03
CA ASN A 239 -9.77 -19.61 -15.56
C ASN A 239 -11.03 -20.49 -15.37
N MET A 240 -10.90 -21.70 -14.84
CA MET A 240 -12.00 -22.59 -14.45
C MET A 240 -12.50 -22.34 -13.01
N PHE A 241 -11.86 -21.43 -12.26
CA PHE A 241 -12.18 -21.09 -10.86
C PHE A 241 -12.86 -19.73 -10.70
N LYS A 242 -13.32 -19.11 -11.79
CA LYS A 242 -14.09 -17.86 -11.73
C LYS A 242 -15.47 -18.03 -11.09
N ASP A 243 -15.94 -19.28 -10.95
CA ASP A 243 -17.28 -19.60 -10.43
C ASP A 243 -17.29 -19.97 -8.94
N ILE A 244 -16.19 -19.74 -8.22
CA ILE A 244 -16.14 -19.92 -6.76
C ILE A 244 -16.30 -18.54 -6.11
N GLU A 245 -17.55 -18.09 -6.00
CA GLU A 245 -17.91 -16.94 -5.19
C GLU A 245 -17.82 -17.33 -3.70
N PHE A 246 -16.81 -16.80 -3.01
CA PHE A 246 -16.71 -16.91 -1.56
C PHE A 246 -17.60 -15.85 -0.92
N THR A 247 -18.87 -16.20 -0.71
CA THR A 247 -19.78 -15.42 0.12
C THR A 247 -19.74 -15.99 1.53
N ILE A 248 -19.21 -15.24 2.50
CA ILE A 248 -19.43 -15.53 3.91
C ILE A 248 -20.80 -14.96 4.26
N GLU A 249 -21.85 -15.77 4.17
CA GLU A 249 -23.03 -15.49 4.98
C GLU A 249 -22.77 -16.02 6.38
N MET A 250 -22.76 -15.10 7.33
CA MET A 250 -22.62 -15.38 8.76
C MET A 250 -23.74 -16.33 9.22
N LEU A 251 -23.38 -17.59 9.47
CA LEU A 251 -24.12 -18.42 10.43
C LEU A 251 -23.63 -18.05 11.84
N VAL A 252 -24.16 -16.95 12.35
CA VAL A 252 -24.31 -16.74 13.79
C VAL A 252 -25.63 -17.41 14.16
N GLU A 253 -25.57 -18.55 14.85
CA GLU A 253 -26.67 -18.98 15.71
C GLU A 253 -26.84 -18.00 16.87
#